data_AF-A0A813EN28-F1
#
_entry.id   AF-A0A813EN28-F1
#
_cell.length_a   1.000
_cell.length_b   1.000
_cell.length_c   1.000
_cell.angle_alpha   90.00
_cell.angle_beta   90.00
_cell.angle_gamma   90.00
#
_symmetry.space_group_name_H-M   'P 1'
#
loop_
_entity.id
_entity.type
_entity.pdbx_description
1 polymer ?
#
loop_
_entity_poly.entity_id
_entity_poly.type
_entity_poly.pdbx_seq_one_letter_code
_entity_poly.pdbx_strand_id
1 'polypeptide(L)'
;DMRSPECMANIAAKLRSMHDRTGLNHNDLHRNNMIVRTGGELEFLDFEYTGPADPTYDIANHFNEWMYPYNGENPHLFQLGLYPRLSQRRDFVTHYLGFTGGGKGAVIDDFVEQVEGRRLDSHRFWVNWAERSGPSEFNKLYAKARRTLIPSDHFPDESSHQKDEWCKPTDEVFQGMARTFSKMLQEAPTAAESEGLRHYQRELNGIS
;
A
#
# COMPACT_ATOMS: atom_id res chain seq x y z
N ASP A 1 -9.81 9.03 -10.54
CA ASP A 1 -10.21 8.10 -9.47
C ASP A 1 -9.20 6.95 -9.49
N MET A 2 -8.67 6.51 -8.35
CA MET A 2 -7.73 5.37 -8.26
C MET A 2 -8.34 4.07 -8.81
N ARG A 3 -9.66 4.02 -8.94
CA ARG A 3 -10.41 2.86 -9.44
C ARG A 3 -10.63 2.84 -10.96
N SER A 4 -10.20 3.87 -11.69
CA SER A 4 -10.34 3.89 -13.16
C SER A 4 -9.31 2.96 -13.83
N PRO A 5 -9.61 2.35 -14.99
CA PRO A 5 -8.68 1.47 -15.69
C PRO A 5 -7.30 2.10 -15.95
N GLU A 6 -7.27 3.34 -16.43
CA GLU A 6 -6.02 4.07 -16.66
C GLU A 6 -5.22 4.28 -15.37
N CYS A 7 -5.89 4.66 -14.27
CA CYS A 7 -5.19 4.89 -13.01
C CYS A 7 -4.68 3.58 -12.41
N MET A 8 -5.46 2.48 -12.50
CA MET A 8 -5.02 1.15 -12.10
C MET A 8 -3.74 0.72 -12.82
N ALA A 9 -3.70 0.88 -14.14
CA ALA A 9 -2.54 0.53 -14.95
C ALA A 9 -1.30 1.32 -14.51
N ASN A 10 -1.46 2.63 -14.28
CA ASN A 10 -0.36 3.50 -13.85
C ASN A 10 0.11 3.18 -12.43
N ILE A 11 -0.81 2.92 -11.49
CA ILE A 11 -0.49 2.50 -10.12
C ILE A 11 0.29 1.19 -10.15
N ALA A 12 -0.21 0.18 -10.86
CA ALA A 12 0.42 -1.13 -10.94
C ALA A 12 1.84 -1.04 -11.53
N ALA A 13 2.02 -0.28 -12.62
CA ALA A 13 3.33 -0.08 -13.23
C ALA A 13 4.31 0.70 -12.34
N LYS A 14 3.83 1.77 -11.67
CA LYS A 14 4.65 2.56 -10.73
C LYS A 14 5.06 1.72 -9.52
N LEU A 15 4.13 0.95 -8.96
CA LEU A 15 4.38 0.07 -7.83
C LEU A 15 5.39 -1.03 -8.18
N ARG A 16 5.26 -1.62 -9.37
CA ARG A 16 6.26 -2.58 -9.86
C ARG A 16 7.65 -1.95 -9.99
N SER A 17 7.73 -0.76 -10.59
CA SER A 17 8.99 -0.03 -10.73
C SER A 17 9.61 0.29 -9.37
N MET A 18 8.81 0.66 -8.38
CA MET A 18 9.27 0.88 -7.01
C MET A 18 9.85 -0.41 -6.42
N HIS A 19 9.09 -1.51 -6.41
CA HIS A 19 9.55 -2.80 -5.89
C HIS A 19 10.87 -3.26 -6.53
N ASP A 20 10.97 -3.20 -7.87
CA ASP A 20 12.16 -3.63 -8.61
C ASP A 20 13.38 -2.74 -8.31
N ARG A 21 13.18 -1.44 -8.12
CA ARG A 21 14.27 -0.48 -7.91
C ARG A 21 14.79 -0.44 -6.47
N THR A 22 13.91 -0.66 -5.50
CA THR A 22 14.20 -0.41 -4.08
C THR A 22 14.28 -1.69 -3.27
N GLY A 23 13.60 -2.76 -3.70
CA GLY A 23 13.41 -3.95 -2.88
C GLY A 23 12.52 -3.69 -1.66
N LEU A 24 11.66 -2.66 -1.70
CA LEU A 24 10.81 -2.23 -0.60
C LEU A 24 9.35 -2.10 -1.02
N ASN A 25 8.43 -2.37 -0.08
CA ASN A 25 7.01 -2.04 -0.17
C ASN A 25 6.72 -0.59 0.26
N HIS A 26 5.55 -0.09 -0.12
CA HIS A 26 4.94 1.10 0.47
C HIS A 26 4.18 0.79 1.76
N ASN A 27 3.45 -0.34 1.79
CA ASN A 27 2.60 -0.86 2.88
C ASN A 27 1.40 0.00 3.29
N ASP A 28 1.32 1.26 2.87
CA ASP A 28 0.19 2.17 3.13
C ASP A 28 -0.28 2.93 1.88
N LEU A 29 -0.47 2.18 0.79
CA LEU A 29 -0.77 2.77 -0.51
C LEU A 29 -2.26 3.10 -0.69
N HIS A 30 -2.76 4.11 0.02
CA HIS A 30 -4.14 4.62 -0.10
C HIS A 30 -4.25 5.87 -0.99
N ARG A 31 -5.48 6.29 -1.31
CA ARG A 31 -5.76 7.44 -2.21
C ARG A 31 -4.96 8.70 -1.88
N ASN A 32 -4.84 9.04 -0.60
CA ASN A 32 -4.20 10.28 -0.17
C ASN A 32 -2.66 10.23 -0.29
N ASN A 33 -2.09 9.04 -0.46
CA ASN A 33 -0.65 8.82 -0.65
C ASN A 33 -0.30 8.75 -2.15
N MET A 34 -1.18 9.31 -2.99
CA MET A 34 -1.01 9.34 -4.44
C MET A 34 -1.32 10.73 -5.00
N ILE A 35 -0.37 11.29 -5.76
CA ILE A 35 -0.61 12.44 -6.62
C ILE A 35 -0.73 11.95 -8.06
N VAL A 36 -1.89 12.18 -8.67
CA VAL A 36 -2.11 12.00 -10.10
C VAL A 36 -2.05 13.36 -10.78
N ARG A 37 -1.04 13.59 -11.62
CA ARG A 37 -0.86 14.86 -12.35
C ARG A 37 -1.61 14.85 -13.68
N THR A 38 -1.77 16.04 -14.25
CA THR A 38 -2.28 16.22 -15.62
C THR A 38 -1.34 15.52 -16.61
N GLY A 39 -1.86 14.58 -17.39
CA GLY A 39 -1.04 13.74 -18.29
C GLY A 39 -0.80 12.31 -17.80
N GLY A 40 -1.34 11.94 -16.63
CA GLY A 40 -1.35 10.56 -16.14
C GLY A 40 -0.13 10.16 -15.30
N GLU A 41 0.81 11.09 -15.10
CA GLU A 41 1.94 10.88 -14.18
C GLU A 41 1.46 10.66 -12.75
N LEU A 42 2.07 9.69 -12.07
CA LEU A 42 1.69 9.24 -10.75
C LEU A 42 2.92 9.22 -9.84
N GLU A 43 2.78 9.89 -8.69
CA GLU A 43 3.77 9.86 -7.61
C GLU A 43 3.16 9.31 -6.33
N PHE A 44 3.93 8.48 -5.64
CA PHE A 44 3.61 7.98 -4.30
C PHE A 44 4.25 8.87 -3.25
N LEU A 45 3.57 9.01 -2.12
CA LEU A 45 3.96 9.88 -1.00
C LEU A 45 3.86 9.11 0.31
N ASP A 46 4.46 9.64 1.36
CA ASP A 46 4.29 9.16 2.73
C ASP A 46 4.67 7.68 2.93
N PHE A 47 5.97 7.45 2.98
CA PHE A 47 6.57 6.11 3.04
C PHE A 47 6.83 5.65 4.48
N GLU A 48 6.08 6.15 5.47
CA GLU A 48 6.36 5.90 6.90
C GLU A 48 6.25 4.42 7.31
N TYR A 49 5.49 3.61 6.55
CA TYR A 49 5.33 2.16 6.77
C TYR A 49 6.18 1.30 5.84
N THR A 50 7.09 1.88 5.06
CA THR A 50 7.92 1.12 4.13
C THR A 50 8.72 0.02 4.83
N GLY A 51 8.79 -1.15 4.19
CA GLY A 51 9.51 -2.33 4.69
C GLY A 51 9.98 -3.24 3.55
N PRO A 52 10.61 -4.39 3.85
CA PRO A 52 11.08 -5.34 2.85
C PRO A 52 10.00 -5.72 1.84
N ALA A 53 10.38 -5.92 0.58
CA ALA A 53 9.44 -6.21 -0.49
C ALA A 53 8.65 -7.51 -0.24
N ASP A 54 7.35 -7.34 -0.17
CA ASP A 54 6.33 -8.36 -0.23
C ASP A 54 5.20 -7.83 -1.13
N PRO A 55 5.34 -7.94 -2.45
CA PRO A 55 4.39 -7.33 -3.37
C PRO A 55 2.97 -7.82 -3.21
N THR A 56 2.79 -9.06 -2.75
CA THR A 56 1.47 -9.64 -2.55
C THR A 56 0.73 -8.92 -1.42
N TYR A 57 1.43 -8.60 -0.32
CA TYR A 57 0.88 -7.81 0.77
C TYR A 57 0.59 -6.37 0.36
N ASP A 58 1.52 -5.69 -0.33
CA ASP A 58 1.35 -4.27 -0.69
C ASP A 58 0.14 -4.06 -1.61
N ILE A 59 -0.01 -4.95 -2.59
CA ILE A 59 -1.17 -4.96 -3.50
C ILE A 59 -2.46 -5.32 -2.74
N ALA A 60 -2.42 -6.29 -1.83
CA ALA A 60 -3.59 -6.65 -1.02
C ALA A 60 -4.04 -5.48 -0.13
N ASN A 61 -3.08 -4.77 0.47
CA ASN A 61 -3.36 -3.57 1.24
C ASN A 61 -4.00 -2.49 0.36
N HIS A 62 -3.42 -2.21 -0.81
CA HIS A 62 -4.00 -1.28 -1.77
C HIS A 62 -5.44 -1.65 -2.18
N PHE A 63 -5.74 -2.94 -2.40
CA PHE A 63 -7.11 -3.40 -2.69
C PHE A 63 -8.06 -3.23 -1.51
N ASN A 64 -7.61 -3.43 -0.28
CA ASN A 64 -8.44 -3.14 0.91
C ASN A 64 -8.77 -1.65 0.99
N GLU A 65 -7.82 -0.78 0.64
CA GLU A 65 -7.99 0.67 0.64
C GLU A 65 -9.06 1.14 -0.38
N TRP A 66 -9.34 0.37 -1.43
CA TRP A 66 -10.46 0.67 -2.33
C TRP A 66 -11.81 0.68 -1.64
N MET A 67 -11.97 -0.05 -0.53
CA MET A 67 -13.24 -0.08 0.18
C MET A 67 -13.57 1.23 0.88
N TYR A 68 -12.60 2.14 1.02
CA TYR A 68 -12.81 3.41 1.71
C TYR A 68 -13.20 4.50 0.70
N PRO A 69 -14.25 5.28 0.98
CA PRO A 69 -14.71 6.31 0.04
C PRO A 69 -13.82 7.56 0.05
N TYR A 70 -13.04 7.79 1.12
CA TYR A 70 -12.17 8.95 1.41
C TYR A 70 -12.83 10.33 1.40
N ASN A 71 -14.04 10.45 0.85
CA ASN A 71 -14.86 11.63 0.82
C ASN A 71 -16.24 11.31 1.43
N GLY A 72 -16.95 12.32 1.93
CA GLY A 72 -18.31 12.19 2.48
C GLY A 72 -18.34 12.11 4.01
N GLU A 73 -19.49 11.75 4.57
CA GLU A 73 -19.74 11.80 6.03
C GLU A 73 -18.97 10.76 6.84
N ASN A 74 -18.71 9.58 6.26
CA ASN A 74 -18.03 8.46 6.94
C ASN A 74 -16.80 7.96 6.15
N PRO A 75 -15.78 8.79 5.93
CA PRO A 75 -14.64 8.45 5.07
C PRO A 75 -13.77 7.32 5.64
N HIS A 76 -13.89 7.07 6.94
CA HIS A 76 -13.15 6.08 7.71
C HIS A 76 -13.85 4.73 7.82
N LEU A 77 -15.07 4.59 7.26
CA LEU A 77 -15.81 3.34 7.25
C LEU A 77 -15.78 2.74 5.84
N PHE A 78 -15.44 1.45 5.77
CA PHE A 78 -15.37 0.73 4.52
C PHE A 78 -16.76 0.46 3.94
N GLN A 79 -16.81 0.29 2.62
CA GLN A 79 -17.97 -0.15 1.86
C GLN A 79 -17.57 -1.38 1.04
N LEU A 80 -18.09 -2.56 1.40
CA LEU A 80 -17.72 -3.83 0.77
C LEU A 80 -17.89 -3.84 -0.75
N GLY A 81 -18.92 -3.15 -1.25
CA GLY A 81 -19.20 -3.05 -2.68
C GLY A 81 -18.13 -2.32 -3.50
N LEU A 82 -17.18 -1.65 -2.85
CA LEU A 82 -16.07 -0.94 -3.49
C LEU A 82 -14.78 -1.79 -3.60
N TYR A 83 -14.72 -2.97 -2.96
CA TYR A 83 -13.58 -3.88 -3.15
C TYR A 83 -13.44 -4.26 -4.64
N PRO A 84 -12.22 -4.31 -5.20
CA PRO A 84 -12.04 -4.56 -6.62
C PRO A 84 -12.60 -5.93 -7.03
N ARG A 85 -13.38 -5.92 -8.11
CA ARG A 85 -13.93 -7.15 -8.71
C ARG A 85 -12.78 -8.02 -9.21
N LEU A 86 -13.03 -9.32 -9.38
CA LEU A 86 -12.01 -10.25 -9.89
C LEU A 86 -11.39 -9.76 -11.21
N SER A 87 -12.19 -9.21 -12.13
CA SER A 87 -11.68 -8.64 -13.38
C SER A 87 -10.73 -7.47 -13.16
N GLN A 88 -11.01 -6.59 -12.21
CA GLN A 88 -10.14 -5.45 -11.87
C GLN A 88 -8.85 -5.90 -11.19
N ARG A 89 -8.94 -6.89 -10.29
CA ARG A 89 -7.75 -7.48 -9.65
C ARG A 89 -6.83 -8.14 -10.67
N ARG A 90 -7.39 -8.92 -11.60
CA ARG A 90 -6.64 -9.50 -12.72
C ARG A 90 -6.00 -8.44 -13.61
N ASP A 91 -6.73 -7.38 -13.93
CA ASP A 91 -6.25 -6.28 -14.76
C ASP A 91 -5.06 -5.56 -14.09
N PHE A 92 -5.21 -5.21 -12.81
CA PHE A 92 -4.14 -4.62 -12.01
C PHE A 92 -2.90 -5.53 -11.97
N VAL A 93 -3.07 -6.83 -11.67
CA VAL A 93 -1.96 -7.80 -11.63
C VAL A 93 -1.31 -7.96 -13.01
N THR A 94 -2.09 -7.93 -14.09
CA THR A 94 -1.57 -7.97 -15.47
C THR A 94 -0.61 -6.82 -15.74
N HIS A 95 -1.00 -5.60 -15.35
CA HIS A 95 -0.14 -4.42 -15.46
C HIS A 95 1.07 -4.49 -14.52
N TYR A 96 0.89 -4.94 -13.29
CA TYR A 96 1.98 -5.09 -12.31
C TYR A 96 3.07 -6.08 -12.77
N LEU A 97 2.66 -7.21 -13.36
CA LEU A 97 3.59 -8.20 -13.91
C LEU A 97 4.21 -7.79 -15.24
N GLY A 98 3.77 -6.68 -15.84
CA GLY A 98 4.25 -6.19 -17.14
C GLY A 98 3.81 -7.07 -18.31
N PHE A 99 2.66 -7.74 -18.19
CA PHE A 99 2.17 -8.64 -19.23
C PHE A 99 1.29 -7.88 -20.23
N THR A 100 1.85 -7.54 -21.38
CA THR A 100 1.11 -6.99 -22.52
C THR A 100 0.97 -8.06 -23.60
N GLY A 101 -0.21 -8.67 -23.75
CA GLY A 101 -0.49 -9.72 -24.74
C GLY A 101 -0.97 -11.04 -24.11
N GLY A 102 -1.82 -11.77 -24.84
CA GLY A 102 -2.51 -12.98 -24.33
C GLY A 102 -1.59 -14.15 -23.97
N GLY A 103 -2.16 -15.17 -23.30
CA GLY A 103 -1.48 -16.45 -23.02
C GLY A 103 -0.85 -16.62 -21.64
N LYS A 104 -1.15 -15.75 -20.66
CA LYS A 104 -0.59 -15.80 -19.30
C LYS A 104 -1.63 -15.89 -18.18
N GLY A 105 -2.83 -16.39 -18.52
CA GLY A 105 -3.99 -16.41 -17.62
C GLY A 105 -3.72 -17.09 -16.28
N ALA A 106 -3.11 -18.28 -16.29
CA ALA A 106 -2.82 -19.05 -15.08
C ALA A 106 -1.86 -18.31 -14.13
N VAL A 107 -0.76 -17.73 -14.65
CA VAL A 107 0.19 -16.97 -13.83
C VAL A 107 -0.47 -15.76 -13.17
N ILE A 108 -1.37 -15.08 -13.89
CA ILE A 108 -2.15 -13.97 -13.34
C ILE A 108 -3.07 -14.47 -12.23
N ASP A 109 -3.75 -15.60 -12.44
CA ASP A 109 -4.66 -16.18 -11.47
C ASP A 109 -3.94 -16.64 -10.19
N ASP A 110 -2.81 -17.32 -10.33
CA ASP A 110 -1.97 -17.75 -9.20
C ASP A 110 -1.47 -16.54 -8.39
N PHE A 111 -1.10 -15.44 -9.06
CA PHE A 111 -0.66 -14.22 -8.37
C PHE A 111 -1.82 -13.47 -7.70
N VAL A 112 -3.00 -13.43 -8.34
CA VAL A 112 -4.22 -12.88 -7.71
C VAL A 112 -4.58 -13.69 -6.46
N GLU A 113 -4.47 -15.02 -6.50
CA GLU A 113 -4.73 -15.86 -5.33
C GLU A 113 -3.74 -15.56 -4.19
N GLN A 114 -2.45 -15.40 -4.49
CA GLN A 114 -1.45 -14.99 -3.50
C GLN A 114 -1.77 -13.62 -2.87
N VAL A 115 -2.16 -12.64 -3.68
CA VAL A 115 -2.61 -11.31 -3.19
C VAL A 115 -3.83 -11.46 -2.27
N GLU A 116 -4.82 -12.25 -2.66
CA GLU A 116 -6.01 -12.49 -1.83
C GLU A 116 -5.69 -13.20 -0.52
N GLY A 117 -4.69 -14.08 -0.51
CA GLY A 117 -4.17 -14.70 0.70
C GLY A 117 -3.68 -13.69 1.74
N ARG A 118 -3.24 -12.50 1.31
CA ARG A 118 -2.73 -11.43 2.19
C ARG A 118 -3.79 -10.41 2.61
N ARG A 119 -5.03 -10.55 2.13
CA ARG A 119 -6.12 -9.61 2.42
C ARG A 119 -6.38 -9.47 3.93
N LEU A 120 -6.39 -10.60 4.64
CA LEU A 120 -6.64 -10.62 6.08
C LEU A 120 -5.46 -10.06 6.88
N ASP A 121 -4.23 -10.21 6.39
CA ASP A 121 -3.02 -9.69 7.06
C ASP A 121 -3.08 -8.16 7.14
N SER A 122 -3.46 -7.49 6.04
CA SER A 122 -3.69 -6.03 6.05
C SER A 122 -4.79 -5.66 7.05
N HIS A 123 -5.91 -6.38 7.10
CA HIS A 123 -6.96 -6.11 8.10
C HIS A 123 -6.44 -6.20 9.53
N ARG A 124 -5.68 -7.24 9.87
CA ARG A 124 -5.07 -7.41 11.19
C ARG A 124 -4.11 -6.28 11.52
N PHE A 125 -3.22 -5.94 10.58
CA PHE A 125 -2.23 -4.88 10.75
C PHE A 125 -2.91 -3.56 11.17
N TRP A 126 -3.89 -3.11 10.38
CA TRP A 126 -4.53 -1.81 10.62
C TRP A 126 -5.49 -1.81 11.82
N VAL A 127 -6.06 -2.96 12.20
CA VAL A 127 -6.78 -3.12 13.47
C VAL A 127 -5.81 -2.95 14.65
N ASN A 128 -4.68 -3.66 14.62
CA ASN A 128 -3.65 -3.58 15.66
C ASN A 128 -3.06 -2.17 15.76
N TRP A 129 -2.81 -1.52 14.62
CA TRP A 129 -2.36 -0.13 14.57
C TRP A 129 -3.35 0.79 15.30
N ALA A 130 -4.63 0.75 14.94
CA ALA A 130 -5.63 1.64 15.52
C ALA A 130 -5.76 1.46 17.04
N GLU A 131 -5.64 0.23 17.53
CA GLU A 131 -5.71 -0.07 18.97
C GLU A 131 -4.49 0.40 19.76
N ARG A 132 -3.31 0.38 19.14
CA ARG A 132 -2.05 0.78 19.77
C ARG A 132 -1.75 2.27 19.64
N SER A 133 -2.30 2.93 18.63
CA SER A 133 -2.10 4.37 18.36
C SER A 133 -2.80 5.33 19.33
N GLY A 134 -3.53 4.80 20.32
CA GLY A 134 -4.12 5.57 21.42
C GLY A 134 -5.63 5.80 21.32
N PRO A 135 -6.27 6.24 22.41
CA PRO A 135 -7.72 6.25 22.51
C PRO A 135 -8.34 7.47 21.81
N SER A 136 -8.61 7.34 20.51
CA SER A 136 -9.49 8.27 19.78
C SER A 136 -10.81 7.58 19.40
N GLU A 137 -11.88 8.36 19.24
CA GLU A 137 -13.16 7.83 18.76
C GLU A 137 -13.02 7.24 17.35
N PHE A 138 -12.24 7.90 16.49
CA PHE A 138 -11.85 7.41 15.17
C PHE A 138 -11.22 6.01 15.25
N ASN A 139 -10.16 5.83 16.05
CA ASN A 139 -9.44 4.56 16.16
C ASN A 139 -10.36 3.43 16.63
N LYS A 140 -11.23 3.72 17.61
CA LYS A 140 -12.21 2.76 18.13
C LYS A 140 -13.21 2.31 17.05
N LEU A 141 -13.79 3.26 16.32
CA LEU A 141 -14.77 2.97 15.28
C LEU A 141 -14.13 2.25 14.09
N TYR A 142 -12.95 2.71 13.66
CA TYR A 142 -12.18 2.11 12.57
C TYR A 142 -11.80 0.65 12.89
N ALA A 143 -11.20 0.40 14.05
CA ALA A 143 -10.81 -0.95 14.48
C ALA A 143 -12.03 -1.87 14.62
N LYS A 144 -13.10 -1.38 15.27
CA LYS A 144 -14.36 -2.15 15.43
C LYS A 144 -14.95 -2.52 14.08
N ALA A 145 -15.01 -1.59 13.14
CA ALA A 145 -15.51 -1.86 11.80
C ALA A 145 -14.60 -2.87 11.09
N ARG A 146 -13.30 -2.60 10.96
CA ARG A 146 -12.37 -3.45 10.19
C ARG A 146 -12.25 -4.87 10.76
N ARG A 147 -12.41 -5.06 12.08
CA ARG A 147 -12.52 -6.39 12.72
C ARG A 147 -13.63 -7.26 12.14
N THR A 148 -14.75 -6.68 11.71
CA THR A 148 -15.86 -7.46 11.12
C THR A 148 -15.48 -8.16 9.81
N LEU A 149 -14.36 -7.76 9.20
CA LEU A 149 -13.81 -8.37 7.99
C LEU A 149 -12.87 -9.55 8.27
N ILE A 150 -12.59 -9.81 9.55
CA ILE A 150 -11.71 -10.88 10.03
C ILE A 150 -12.59 -12.01 10.59
N PRO A 151 -12.54 -13.24 10.04
CA PRO A 151 -13.26 -14.37 10.60
C PRO A 151 -12.85 -14.65 12.06
N SER A 152 -13.82 -15.02 12.90
CA SER A 152 -13.62 -15.32 14.33
C SER A 152 -12.57 -16.39 14.59
N ASP A 153 -12.46 -17.37 13.69
CA ASP A 153 -11.68 -18.59 13.89
C ASP A 153 -10.21 -18.42 13.49
N HIS A 154 -9.78 -17.20 13.15
CA HIS A 154 -8.42 -16.91 12.69
C HIS A 154 -7.68 -15.92 13.58
N PHE A 155 -8.15 -15.57 14.78
CA PHE A 155 -7.27 -14.94 15.75
C PHE A 155 -6.37 -16.03 16.34
N PRO A 156 -5.07 -16.11 16.02
CA PRO A 156 -4.18 -17.00 16.75
C PRO A 156 -4.24 -16.61 18.23
N ASP A 157 -4.25 -17.62 19.10
CA ASP A 157 -4.17 -17.46 20.55
C ASP A 157 -3.00 -16.51 20.89
N GLU A 158 -3.23 -15.58 21.82
CA GLU A 158 -2.25 -14.55 22.21
C GLU A 158 -0.93 -15.18 22.74
N SER A 159 -0.87 -16.49 22.94
CA SER A 159 0.33 -17.21 23.36
C SER A 159 1.36 -17.47 22.24
N SER A 160 0.99 -17.36 20.95
CA SER A 160 1.91 -17.66 19.82
C SER A 160 2.57 -16.43 19.21
N HIS A 161 2.81 -15.37 19.99
CA HIS A 161 3.54 -14.18 19.55
C HIS A 161 4.98 -14.54 19.15
N GLN A 162 5.17 -15.07 17.94
CA GLN A 162 6.29 -14.67 17.14
C GLN A 162 6.10 -13.17 17.03
N LYS A 163 6.87 -12.40 17.82
CA LYS A 163 6.81 -10.94 17.87
C LYS A 163 6.53 -10.47 16.45
N ASP A 164 5.37 -9.84 16.22
CA ASP A 164 5.09 -9.20 14.95
C ASP A 164 6.22 -8.20 14.70
N GLU A 165 7.25 -8.67 14.00
CA GLU A 165 8.50 -7.97 13.72
C GLU A 165 8.28 -6.97 12.57
N TRP A 166 7.05 -6.50 12.42
CA TRP A 166 6.70 -5.24 11.77
C TRP A 166 7.06 -4.11 12.74
N CYS A 167 8.34 -4.11 13.11
CA CYS A 167 8.97 -3.09 13.92
C CYS A 167 8.92 -1.79 13.12
N LYS A 168 8.93 -0.65 13.83
CA LYS A 168 9.26 0.65 13.23
C LYS A 168 10.45 0.47 12.27
N PRO A 169 10.50 1.17 11.13
CA PRO A 169 11.55 0.98 10.13
C PRO A 169 12.91 0.90 10.82
N THR A 170 13.67 -0.16 10.55
CA THR A 170 15.01 -0.30 11.12
C THR A 170 15.92 0.78 10.53
N ASP A 171 17.05 1.08 11.18
CA ASP A 171 18.05 2.01 10.63
C ASP A 171 18.46 1.64 9.19
N GLU A 172 18.49 0.34 8.87
CA GLU A 172 18.76 -0.13 7.50
C GLU A 172 17.67 0.22 6.50
N VAL A 173 16.39 0.18 6.92
CA VAL A 173 15.24 0.59 6.10
C VAL A 173 15.27 2.11 5.90
N PHE A 174 15.52 2.90 6.96
CA PHE A 174 15.68 4.36 6.83
C PHE A 174 16.84 4.74 5.91
N GLN A 175 17.98 4.06 6.01
CA GLN A 175 19.10 4.27 5.09
C GLN A 175 18.75 3.83 3.66
N GLY A 176 17.97 2.76 3.49
CA GLY A 176 17.45 2.32 2.20
C GLY A 176 16.52 3.36 1.55
N MET A 177 15.63 3.95 2.34
CA MET A 177 14.78 5.06 1.93
C MET A 177 15.61 6.28 1.55
N ALA A 178 16.55 6.70 2.40
CA ALA A 178 17.43 7.83 2.11
C ALA A 178 18.22 7.64 0.80
N ARG A 179 18.75 6.44 0.55
CA ARG A 179 19.40 6.09 -0.73
C ARG A 179 18.43 6.16 -1.91
N THR A 180 17.21 5.67 -1.73
CA THR A 180 16.15 5.69 -2.75
C THR A 180 15.76 7.12 -3.12
N PHE A 181 15.45 7.96 -2.13
CA PHE A 181 15.12 9.37 -2.35
C PHE A 181 16.28 10.14 -2.98
N SER A 182 17.53 9.83 -2.59
CA SER A 182 18.72 10.41 -3.21
C SER A 182 18.82 10.06 -4.70
N LYS A 183 18.51 8.82 -5.07
CA LYS A 183 18.49 8.37 -6.47
C LYS A 183 17.32 8.97 -7.25
N MET A 184 16.13 9.06 -6.65
CA MET A 184 14.97 9.72 -7.25
C MET A 184 15.23 11.22 -7.48
N LEU A 185 15.94 11.89 -6.57
CA LEU A 185 16.35 13.28 -6.73
C LEU A 185 17.35 13.50 -7.87
N GLN A 186 18.24 12.54 -8.10
CA GLN A 186 19.18 12.59 -9.23
C GLN A 186 18.48 12.40 -10.57
N GLU A 187 17.36 11.69 -10.59
CA GLU A 187 16.59 11.35 -11.79
C GLU A 187 15.36 12.25 -12.00
N ALA A 188 15.06 13.17 -11.06
CA ALA A 188 13.86 13.99 -11.09
C ALA A 188 13.88 14.96 -12.30
N PRO A 189 12.91 14.86 -13.23
CA PRO A 189 12.92 15.65 -14.46
C PRO A 189 12.51 17.11 -14.23
N THR A 190 11.84 17.44 -13.13
CA THR A 190 11.39 18.81 -12.83
C THR A 190 11.81 19.33 -11.44
N ALA A 191 11.88 20.65 -11.33
CA ALA A 191 12.24 21.33 -10.08
C ALA A 191 11.21 21.08 -8.95
N ALA A 192 9.92 20.93 -9.29
CA ALA A 192 8.85 20.70 -8.34
C ALA A 192 8.88 19.28 -7.74
N GLU A 193 9.18 18.26 -8.55
CA GLU A 193 9.40 16.89 -8.06
C GLU A 193 10.63 16.83 -7.16
N SER A 194 11.69 17.52 -7.56
CA SER A 194 12.90 17.63 -6.76
C SER A 194 12.65 18.29 -5.40
N GLU A 195 11.72 19.25 -5.32
CA GLU A 195 11.39 19.95 -4.08
C GLU A 195 10.55 19.11 -3.12
N GLY A 196 9.57 18.36 -3.63
CA GLY A 196 8.82 17.38 -2.85
C GLY A 196 9.73 16.28 -2.29
N LEU A 197 10.59 15.69 -3.13
CA LEU A 197 11.55 14.67 -2.69
C LEU A 197 12.58 15.23 -1.68
N ARG A 198 13.01 16.49 -1.82
CA ARG A 198 13.88 17.18 -0.85
C ARG A 198 13.20 17.47 0.48
N HIS A 199 11.88 17.65 0.51
CA HIS A 199 11.12 17.80 1.75
C HIS A 199 11.14 16.47 2.54
N TYR A 200 10.80 15.35 1.89
CA TYR A 200 10.83 14.03 2.52
C TYR A 200 12.24 13.58 2.95
N GLN A 201 13.28 13.86 2.14
CA GLN A 201 14.64 13.54 2.56
C GLN A 201 15.07 14.33 3.81
N ARG A 202 14.56 15.56 4.00
CA ARG A 202 14.81 16.33 5.22
C ARG A 202 14.10 15.75 6.44
N GLU A 203 12.88 15.26 6.27
CA GLU A 203 12.14 14.58 7.36
C GLU A 203 12.81 13.28 7.77
N LEU A 204 13.23 12.45 6.81
CA LEU A 204 13.97 11.20 7.09
C LEU A 204 15.30 11.44 7.82
N ASN A 205 15.99 12.54 7.50
CA ASN A 205 17.24 12.92 8.18
C ASN A 205 17.02 13.54 9.57
N GLY A 206 15.78 13.87 9.94
CA GLY A 206 15.42 14.51 11.21
C GLY A 206 14.87 13.56 12.28
N ILE A 207 14.71 12.27 11.97
CA ILE A 207 14.11 11.24 12.85
C ILE A 207 15.18 10.45 13.67
N SER A 208 16.45 10.89 13.73
CA SER A 208 17.51 10.20 14.51
C SER A 208 17.37 10.36 16.02
#